data_AF-A0A7C8EMM9-F1
#
_entry.id   AF-A0A7C8EMM9-F1
#
_cell.length_a   1.000
_cell.length_b   1.000
_cell.length_c   1.000
_cell.angle_alpha   90.00
_cell.angle_beta   90.00
_cell.angle_gamma   90.00
#
_symmetry.space_group_name_H-M   'P 1'
#
loop_
_entity.id
_entity.type
_entity.pdbx_description
1 polymer ?
#
loop_
_entity_poly.entity_id
_entity_poly.type
_entity_poly.pdbx_seq_one_letter_code
_entity_poly.pdbx_strand_id
1 'polypeptide(L)'
;MRKQTRRQKARHGDTATRERGFTLIEMMVSLAIGALIIGAVMGLISESIRYRINLKEKAYIQPILESAAQVILADPVKAMAGFISLGEIGGSAKVGVYLLPVPLAEESEGGGKSGRLYRVTLNYGSSSLEFSIIIPNKDLK
;
A
#
# COMPACT_ATOMS: atom_id res chain seq x y z
N MET A 1 -15.18 10.30 -99.06
CA MET A 1 -15.55 9.45 -97.90
C MET A 1 -15.97 10.33 -96.73
N ARG A 2 -17.26 10.29 -96.34
CA ARG A 2 -17.82 10.93 -95.16
C ARG A 2 -17.58 10.03 -93.93
N LYS A 3 -17.11 10.59 -92.82
CA LYS A 3 -17.42 10.07 -91.48
C LYS A 3 -17.75 11.22 -90.54
N GLN A 4 -19.05 11.29 -90.21
CA GLN A 4 -19.61 12.08 -89.13
C GLN A 4 -19.26 11.46 -87.76
N THR A 5 -19.57 12.25 -86.71
CA THR A 5 -19.83 11.86 -85.31
C THR A 5 -18.59 11.58 -84.45
N ARG A 6 -18.49 12.05 -83.21
CA ARG A 6 -19.49 12.58 -82.26
C ARG A 6 -18.75 13.47 -81.26
N ARG A 7 -19.29 14.66 -80.96
CA ARG A 7 -18.91 15.47 -79.79
C ARG A 7 -19.10 14.62 -78.52
N GLN A 8 -18.00 14.23 -77.87
CA GLN A 8 -18.05 13.74 -76.49
C GLN A 8 -18.18 14.95 -75.57
N LYS A 9 -19.43 15.24 -75.20
CA LYS A 9 -19.79 16.13 -74.10
C LYS A 9 -19.42 15.38 -72.81
N ALA A 10 -18.19 15.58 -72.32
CA ALA A 10 -17.81 15.11 -71.00
C ALA A 10 -18.74 15.80 -69.98
N ARG A 11 -19.57 14.98 -69.33
CA ARG A 11 -20.47 15.39 -68.27
C ARG A 11 -19.64 16.00 -67.14
N HIS A 12 -20.03 17.19 -66.70
CA HIS A 12 -19.78 17.66 -65.34
C HIS A 12 -20.16 16.53 -64.38
N GLY A 13 -19.15 15.83 -63.87
CA GLY A 13 -19.27 15.16 -62.58
C GLY A 13 -19.05 16.26 -61.55
N ASP A 14 -20.15 16.85 -61.09
CA ASP A 14 -20.18 17.57 -59.82
C ASP A 14 -19.68 16.59 -58.75
N THR A 15 -18.38 16.63 -58.47
CA THR A 15 -17.88 16.22 -57.15
C THR A 15 -18.34 17.30 -56.20
N ALA A 16 -19.61 17.24 -55.84
CA ALA A 16 -20.11 17.91 -54.65
C ALA A 16 -19.33 17.32 -53.48
N THR A 17 -18.22 17.95 -53.14
CA THR A 17 -17.61 17.90 -51.82
C THR A 17 -18.71 18.25 -50.86
N ARG A 18 -19.36 17.20 -50.34
CA ARG A 18 -20.39 17.28 -49.34
C ARG A 18 -19.70 17.80 -48.09
N GLU A 19 -19.71 19.12 -47.91
CA GLU A 19 -19.25 19.78 -46.70
C GLU A 19 -20.07 19.18 -45.55
N ARG A 20 -19.47 18.23 -44.84
CA ARG A 20 -20.06 17.58 -43.67
C ARG A 20 -20.00 18.61 -42.56
N GLY A 21 -21.07 19.39 -42.44
CA GLY A 21 -21.26 20.30 -41.32
C GLY A 21 -21.20 19.55 -40.00
N PHE A 22 -20.45 20.11 -39.05
CA PHE A 22 -20.28 19.60 -37.70
C PHE A 22 -21.66 19.52 -37.03
N THR A 23 -22.08 18.33 -36.61
CA THR A 23 -23.38 18.19 -35.94
C THR A 23 -23.24 18.42 -34.45
N LEU A 24 -24.28 19.02 -33.83
CA LEU A 24 -24.31 19.26 -32.38
C LEU A 24 -24.20 17.94 -31.59
N ILE A 25 -24.75 16.85 -32.14
CA ILE A 25 -24.63 15.49 -31.60
C ILE A 25 -23.16 15.03 -31.55
N GLU A 26 -22.38 15.28 -32.60
CA GLU A 26 -20.96 14.89 -32.66
C GLU A 26 -20.12 15.63 -31.62
N MET A 27 -20.43 16.90 -31.37
CA MET A 27 -19.85 17.70 -30.27
C MET A 27 -20.16 17.07 -28.90
N MET A 28 -21.42 16.73 -28.65
CA MET A 28 -21.86 16.16 -27.36
C MET A 28 -21.22 14.79 -27.10
N VAL A 29 -21.16 13.93 -28.13
CA VAL A 29 -20.53 12.61 -28.03
C VAL A 29 -19.03 12.75 -27.74
N SER A 30 -18.34 13.67 -28.42
CA SER A 30 -16.91 13.93 -28.20
C SER A 30 -16.62 14.44 -26.78
N LEU A 31 -17.47 15.34 -26.27
CA LEU A 31 -17.37 15.83 -24.89
C LEU A 31 -17.62 14.74 -23.85
N ALA A 32 -18.63 13.89 -24.07
CA ALA A 32 -18.94 12.78 -23.17
C ALA A 32 -17.80 11.75 -23.10
N ILE A 33 -17.25 11.36 -24.26
CA ILE A 33 -16.12 10.43 -24.34
C ILE A 33 -14.87 11.07 -23.70
N GLY A 34 -14.59 12.35 -23.99
CA GLY A 34 -13.46 13.07 -23.41
C GLY A 34 -13.52 13.14 -21.88
N ALA A 35 -14.68 13.47 -21.33
CA ALA A 35 -14.89 13.52 -19.87
C ALA A 35 -14.70 12.15 -19.21
N LEU A 36 -15.20 11.07 -19.85
CA LEU A 36 -15.01 9.70 -19.35
C LEU A 36 -13.54 9.30 -19.33
N ILE A 37 -12.79 9.59 -20.39
CA ILE A 37 -11.35 9.26 -20.47
C ILE A 37 -10.59 10.00 -19.38
N ILE A 38 -10.79 11.31 -19.23
CA ILE A 38 -10.10 12.13 -18.23
C ILE A 38 -10.44 11.64 -16.81
N GLY A 39 -11.72 11.37 -16.53
CA GLY A 39 -12.16 10.85 -15.23
C GLY A 39 -11.56 9.47 -14.91
N ALA A 40 -11.51 8.57 -15.90
CA ALA A 40 -10.93 7.24 -15.73
C ALA A 40 -9.42 7.30 -15.44
N VAL A 41 -8.67 8.13 -16.18
CA VAL A 41 -7.23 8.30 -15.95
C VAL A 41 -6.94 8.87 -14.56
N MET A 42 -7.72 9.86 -14.12
CA MET A 42 -7.56 10.46 -12.79
C MET A 42 -7.82 9.44 -11.67
N GLY A 43 -8.83 8.58 -11.83
CA GLY A 43 -9.14 7.50 -10.88
C GLY A 43 -8.01 6.47 -10.74
N LEU A 44 -7.38 6.07 -11.84
CA LEU A 44 -6.31 5.08 -11.84
C LEU A 44 -5.00 5.58 -11.19
N ILE A 45 -4.70 6.87 -11.31
CA ILE A 45 -3.47 7.45 -10.73
C ILE A 45 -3.56 7.50 -9.20
N SER A 46 -4.75 7.82 -8.65
CA SER A 46 -4.97 8.00 -7.21
C SER A 46 -4.70 6.71 -6.39
N GLU A 47 -5.09 5.56 -6.92
CA GLU A 47 -4.88 4.26 -6.26
C GLU A 47 -3.39 3.84 -6.30
N SER A 48 -2.70 4.14 -7.40
CA SER A 48 -1.33 3.63 -7.65
C SER A 48 -0.26 4.31 -6.79
N ILE A 49 -0.42 5.59 -6.46
CA ILE A 49 0.58 6.36 -5.69
C ILE A 49 0.50 6.04 -4.21
N ARG A 50 -0.72 5.88 -3.65
CA ARG A 50 -0.91 5.52 -2.23
C ARG A 50 -0.37 4.12 -1.90
N TYR A 51 -0.40 3.20 -2.85
CA TYR A 51 0.08 1.83 -2.67
C TYR A 51 1.62 1.76 -2.58
N ARG A 52 2.35 2.52 -3.42
CA ARG A 52 3.81 2.41 -3.52
C ARG A 52 4.59 3.06 -2.39
N ILE A 53 4.06 4.09 -1.76
CA ILE A 53 4.74 4.79 -0.65
C ILE A 53 4.65 3.96 0.63
N ASN A 54 3.48 3.38 0.93
CA ASN A 54 3.29 2.54 2.12
C ASN A 54 4.03 1.19 2.05
N LEU A 55 4.26 0.65 0.85
CA LEU A 55 4.94 -0.64 0.70
C LEU A 55 6.43 -0.59 1.02
N LYS A 56 7.14 0.47 0.60
CA LYS A 56 8.60 0.56 0.81
C LYS A 56 8.95 0.76 2.28
N GLU A 57 8.17 1.57 2.99
CA GLU A 57 8.39 1.82 4.41
C GLU A 57 8.07 0.58 5.25
N LYS A 58 6.95 -0.10 4.98
CA LYS A 58 6.60 -1.37 5.65
C LYS A 58 7.61 -2.48 5.37
N ALA A 59 8.07 -2.63 4.12
CA ALA A 59 9.01 -3.68 3.75
C ALA A 59 10.37 -3.57 4.45
N TYR A 60 10.79 -2.36 4.84
CA TYR A 60 12.05 -2.17 5.56
C TYR A 60 11.88 -2.24 7.07
N ILE A 61 10.81 -1.66 7.62
CA ILE A 61 10.60 -1.58 9.07
C ILE A 61 10.14 -2.92 9.66
N GLN A 62 9.31 -3.67 8.93
CA GLN A 62 8.68 -4.88 9.47
C GLN A 62 9.70 -5.99 9.80
N PRO A 63 10.72 -6.28 8.96
CA PRO A 63 11.77 -7.22 9.33
C PRO A 63 12.53 -6.81 10.60
N ILE A 64 12.76 -5.51 10.81
CA ILE A 64 13.44 -5.01 12.01
C ILE A 64 12.59 -5.29 13.27
N LEU A 65 11.29 -4.99 13.20
CA LEU A 65 10.36 -5.27 14.31
C LEU A 65 10.23 -6.78 14.58
N GLU A 66 10.17 -7.61 13.54
CA GLU A 66 10.12 -9.07 13.67
C GLU A 66 11.38 -9.64 14.30
N SER A 67 12.56 -9.16 13.90
CA SER A 67 13.82 -9.60 14.52
C SER A 67 13.93 -9.16 15.97
N ALA A 68 13.48 -7.94 16.31
CA ALA A 68 13.40 -7.53 17.72
C ALA A 68 12.44 -8.42 18.52
N ALA A 69 11.29 -8.80 17.94
CA ALA A 69 10.37 -9.73 18.56
C ALA A 69 11.01 -11.11 18.77
N GLN A 70 11.73 -11.66 17.79
CA GLN A 70 12.45 -12.92 17.94
C GLN A 70 13.46 -12.89 19.08
N VAL A 71 14.20 -11.78 19.22
CA VAL A 71 15.15 -11.60 20.33
C VAL A 71 14.44 -11.62 21.69
N ILE A 72 13.27 -10.97 21.81
CA ILE A 72 12.47 -10.99 23.05
C ILE A 72 11.85 -12.36 23.31
N LEU A 73 11.34 -13.03 22.28
CA LEU A 73 10.75 -14.35 22.44
C LEU A 73 11.79 -15.39 22.85
N ALA A 74 13.05 -15.22 22.40
CA ALA A 74 14.17 -16.05 22.82
C ALA A 74 14.65 -15.72 24.26
N ASP A 75 14.59 -14.45 24.65
CA ASP A 75 14.95 -13.99 26.00
C ASP A 75 13.98 -12.89 26.48
N PRO A 76 12.88 -13.28 27.17
CA PRO A 76 11.82 -12.35 27.60
C PRO A 76 12.30 -11.22 28.52
N VAL A 77 13.41 -11.43 29.24
CA VAL A 77 13.97 -10.45 30.18
C VAL A 77 14.49 -9.23 29.44
N LYS A 78 14.97 -9.39 28.19
CA LYS A 78 15.46 -8.27 27.37
C LYS A 78 14.40 -7.22 27.09
N ALA A 79 13.12 -7.58 27.14
CA ALA A 79 12.05 -6.61 27.00
C ALA A 79 12.11 -5.53 28.09
N MET A 80 12.51 -5.90 29.32
CA MET A 80 12.58 -4.99 30.47
C MET A 80 13.63 -3.88 30.32
N ALA A 81 14.58 -4.01 29.38
CA ALA A 81 15.59 -2.98 29.12
C ALA A 81 15.02 -1.70 28.48
N GLY A 82 13.78 -1.73 27.98
CA GLY A 82 13.11 -0.59 27.35
C GLY A 82 13.58 -0.27 25.92
N PHE A 83 14.66 -0.90 25.46
CA PHE A 83 15.12 -0.83 24.08
C PHE A 83 15.92 -2.09 23.69
N ILE A 84 15.90 -2.42 22.40
CA ILE A 84 16.71 -3.50 21.82
C ILE A 84 17.56 -2.94 20.69
N SER A 85 18.84 -3.28 20.70
CA SER A 85 19.77 -2.95 19.62
C SER A 85 19.98 -4.19 18.76
N LEU A 86 19.57 -4.13 17.50
CA LEU A 86 19.77 -5.20 16.52
C LEU A 86 21.13 -5.01 15.85
N GLY A 87 22.15 -5.70 16.37
CA GLY A 87 23.52 -5.63 15.83
C GLY A 87 23.70 -6.37 14.50
N GLU A 88 22.83 -7.34 14.21
CA GLU A 88 22.99 -8.27 13.08
C GLU A 88 22.30 -7.81 11.78
N ILE A 89 21.42 -6.81 11.86
CA ILE A 89 20.65 -6.32 10.71
C ILE A 89 21.01 -4.88 10.44
N GLY A 90 21.91 -4.67 9.48
CA GLY A 90 21.99 -3.43 8.70
C GLY A 90 22.09 -2.12 9.48
N GLY A 91 22.83 -2.11 10.60
CA GLY A 91 23.14 -0.90 11.35
C GLY A 91 22.29 -0.73 12.61
N SER A 92 22.73 -1.36 13.69
CA SER A 92 22.43 -1.02 15.11
C SER A 92 21.04 -0.43 15.38
N ALA A 93 19.99 -1.01 14.77
CA ALA A 93 18.66 -0.44 14.84
C ALA A 93 18.17 -0.51 16.30
N LYS A 94 17.87 0.65 16.87
CA LYS A 94 17.39 0.77 18.25
C LYS A 94 15.86 0.76 18.27
N VAL A 95 15.28 -0.37 18.63
CA VAL A 95 13.83 -0.56 18.73
C VAL A 95 13.39 -0.23 20.15
N GLY A 96 12.40 0.66 20.30
CA GLY A 96 11.82 0.98 21.60
C GLY A 96 10.90 -0.14 22.08
N VAL A 97 10.96 -0.47 23.37
CA VAL A 97 10.16 -1.53 23.98
C VAL A 97 9.33 -0.95 25.12
N TYR A 98 8.02 -1.18 25.08
CA TYR A 98 7.10 -0.82 26.15
C TYR A 98 6.46 -2.10 26.70
N LEU A 99 6.49 -2.27 28.02
CA LEU A 99 5.82 -3.38 28.69
C LEU A 99 4.64 -2.87 29.51
N LEU A 100 3.49 -3.50 29.31
CA LEU A 100 2.30 -3.30 30.12
C LEU A 100 1.95 -4.63 30.82
N PRO A 101 1.94 -4.70 32.15
CA PRO A 101 1.49 -5.89 32.85
C PRO A 101 0.01 -6.15 32.55
N VAL A 102 -0.32 -7.39 32.24
CA VAL A 102 -1.70 -7.83 32.00
C VAL A 102 -2.19 -8.57 33.24
N PRO A 103 -3.19 -8.03 33.97
CA PRO A 103 -3.75 -8.72 35.12
C PRO A 103 -4.44 -9.99 34.65
N LEU A 104 -3.96 -11.14 35.13
CA LEU A 104 -4.63 -12.43 34.95
C LEU A 104 -5.56 -12.64 36.16
N ALA A 105 -6.82 -12.98 35.90
CA ALA A 105 -7.73 -13.42 36.96
C ALA A 105 -7.17 -14.69 37.63
N GLU A 106 -7.41 -14.86 38.92
CA GLU A 106 -6.78 -15.91 39.76
C GLU A 106 -6.99 -17.36 39.25
N GLU A 107 -7.98 -17.59 38.38
CA GLU A 107 -8.26 -18.89 37.74
C GLU A 107 -7.52 -19.13 36.41
N SER A 108 -6.74 -18.16 35.93
CA SER A 108 -5.93 -18.35 34.71
C SER A 108 -4.64 -19.09 35.05
N GLU A 109 -4.46 -20.30 34.50
CA GLU A 109 -3.33 -21.22 34.72
C GLU A 109 -1.90 -20.64 34.51
N GLY A 110 -1.77 -19.37 34.12
CA GLY A 110 -0.50 -18.66 33.93
C GLY A 110 -0.09 -17.69 35.05
N GLY A 111 -0.95 -17.37 36.02
CA GLY A 111 -0.78 -16.17 36.86
C GLY A 111 -0.04 -16.32 38.19
N GLY A 112 0.11 -17.53 38.74
CA GLY A 112 0.58 -17.70 40.13
C GLY A 112 1.99 -18.29 40.29
N LYS A 113 2.34 -19.29 39.48
CA LYS A 113 3.56 -20.11 39.68
C LYS A 113 4.58 -20.04 38.55
N SER A 114 4.15 -19.72 37.32
CA SER A 114 5.01 -19.82 36.12
C SER A 114 5.60 -18.47 35.66
N GLY A 115 4.99 -17.34 36.04
CA GLY A 115 5.48 -16.01 35.66
C GLY A 115 4.38 -14.95 35.67
N ARG A 116 4.70 -13.74 35.23
CA ARG A 116 3.74 -12.65 35.00
C ARG A 116 3.57 -12.41 33.51
N LEU A 117 2.32 -12.17 33.09
CA LEU A 117 1.99 -11.86 31.71
C LEU A 117 2.20 -10.37 31.43
N TYR A 118 2.87 -10.07 30.33
CA TYR A 118 3.08 -8.71 29.84
C TYR A 118 2.66 -8.60 28.37
N ARG A 119 2.04 -7.46 28.05
CA ARG A 119 1.91 -6.98 26.69
C ARG A 119 3.19 -6.22 26.34
N VAL A 120 3.82 -6.59 25.23
CA VAL A 120 5.01 -5.94 24.70
C VAL A 120 4.60 -5.17 23.45
N THR A 121 4.92 -3.89 23.43
CA THR A 121 4.79 -3.05 22.23
C THR A 121 6.19 -2.62 21.79
N LEU A 122 6.55 -3.03 20.57
CA LEU A 122 7.77 -2.61 19.89
C LEU A 122 7.48 -1.43 18.99
N ASN A 123 8.31 -0.40 19.07
CA ASN A 123 8.17 0.81 18.27
C ASN A 123 9.47 1.09 17.50
N TYR A 124 9.35 1.26 16.18
CA TYR A 124 10.46 1.63 15.31
C TYR A 124 9.96 2.45 14.12
N GLY A 125 10.46 3.68 13.98
CA GLY A 125 9.98 4.63 12.97
C GLY A 125 8.49 4.94 13.15
N SER A 126 7.70 4.75 12.09
CA SER A 126 6.25 4.98 12.06
C SER A 126 5.40 3.73 12.38
N SER A 127 6.03 2.59 12.64
CA SER A 127 5.33 1.31 12.84
C SER A 127 5.55 0.75 14.24
N SER A 128 4.57 -0.05 14.66
CA SER A 128 4.61 -0.79 15.91
C SER A 128 4.22 -2.24 15.72
N LEU A 129 4.68 -3.11 16.62
CA LEU A 129 4.34 -4.53 16.67
C LEU A 129 4.02 -4.91 18.12
N GLU A 130 2.89 -5.58 18.33
CA GLU A 130 2.39 -5.96 19.65
C GLU A 130 2.31 -7.48 19.80
N PHE A 131 2.77 -8.01 20.93
CA PHE A 131 2.61 -9.41 21.30
C PHE A 131 2.65 -9.58 22.82
N SER A 132 2.35 -10.79 23.30
CA SER A 132 2.33 -11.11 24.72
C SER A 132 3.46 -12.06 25.10
N ILE A 133 4.11 -11.81 26.24
CA ILE A 133 5.14 -12.69 26.82
C ILE A 133 4.83 -13.00 28.28
N ILE A 134 5.27 -14.17 28.73
CA ILE A 134 5.30 -14.51 30.15
C ILE A 134 6.75 -14.39 30.61
N ILE A 135 6.99 -13.54 31.60
CA ILE A 135 8.31 -13.44 32.25
C ILE A 135 8.27 -14.27 33.54
N PRO A 136 9.11 -15.31 33.69
CA PRO A 136 9.13 -16.13 34.89
C PRO A 136 9.47 -15.33 36.14
N ASN A 137 8.83 -15.65 37.27
CA ASN A 137 9.03 -14.94 38.54
C ASN A 137 10.48 -14.97 39.04
N LYS A 138 11.25 -16.00 38.67
CA LYS A 138 12.68 -16.14 39.01
C LYS A 138 13.56 -15.06 38.36
N ASP A 139 13.11 -14.50 37.24
CA ASP A 139 13.85 -13.54 36.42
C ASP A 139 13.36 -12.10 36.68
N LEU A 140 12.26 -11.95 37.45
CA LEU A 140 11.76 -10.69 37.99
C LEU A 140 12.40 -10.44 39.37
N LYS A 141 13.68 -10.05 39.39
CA LYS A 141 14.39 -9.65 40.63
C LYS A 141 14.67 -8.16 40.66
#